data_AF-A0A2E4Y8I8-F1
#
_entry.id   AF-A0A2E4Y8I8-F1
#
_cell.length_a   1.000
_cell.length_b   1.000
_cell.length_c   1.000
_cell.angle_alpha   90.00
_cell.angle_beta   90.00
_cell.angle_gamma   90.00
#
_symmetry.space_group_name_H-M   'P 1'
#
loop_
_entity.id
_entity.type
_entity.pdbx_description
1 polymer ?
#
loop_
_entity_poly.entity_id
_entity_poly.type
_entity_poly.pdbx_seq_one_letter_code
_entity_poly.pdbx_strand_id
1 'polypeptide(L)'
;MKKLSVLFSVVFTLMVSCAQQQIRFNNMSESELLAHNRDKPVMDQIYCEEGKVRTGSRIRRKECRKVSDWVEHNFRTQQMIQTMSVGSPFN
;
A
#
# COMPACT_ATOMS: atom_id res chain seq x y z
N MET A 1 45.73 4.10 -7.96
CA MET A 1 44.66 3.13 -8.28
C MET A 1 43.69 2.90 -7.12
N LYS A 2 44.15 2.60 -5.88
CA LYS A 2 43.25 2.39 -4.72
C LYS A 2 42.31 3.57 -4.41
N LYS A 3 42.79 4.81 -4.45
CA LYS A 3 41.96 6.02 -4.19
C LYS A 3 40.85 6.23 -5.23
N LEU A 4 41.12 5.89 -6.50
CA LEU A 4 40.15 5.99 -7.59
C LEU A 4 39.06 4.92 -7.43
N SER A 5 39.46 3.69 -7.06
CA SER A 5 38.52 2.59 -6.78
C SER A 5 37.57 2.91 -5.62
N VAL A 6 38.06 3.55 -4.56
CA VAL A 6 37.23 3.95 -3.41
C VAL A 6 36.23 5.04 -3.81
N LEU A 7 36.65 6.02 -4.60
CA LEU A 7 35.77 7.05 -5.15
C LEU A 7 34.64 6.46 -6.01
N PHE A 8 34.97 5.49 -6.88
CA PHE A 8 33.97 4.79 -7.69
C PHE A 8 32.95 4.02 -6.82
N SER A 9 33.40 3.33 -5.77
CA SER A 9 32.49 2.62 -4.86
C SER A 9 31.53 3.56 -4.12
N VAL A 10 32.00 4.73 -3.65
CA VAL A 10 31.16 5.72 -2.97
C VAL A 10 30.11 6.30 -3.92
N VAL A 11 30.50 6.67 -5.14
CA VAL A 11 29.57 7.17 -6.16
C VAL A 11 28.51 6.12 -6.50
N PHE A 12 28.90 4.85 -6.61
CA PHE A 12 27.97 3.75 -6.89
C PHE A 12 26.92 3.58 -5.78
N THR A 13 27.33 3.68 -4.50
CA THR A 13 26.39 3.58 -3.38
C THR A 13 25.38 4.74 -3.31
N LEU A 14 25.78 5.96 -3.69
CA LEU A 14 24.89 7.12 -3.72
C LEU A 14 23.85 7.04 -4.85
N MET A 15 24.18 6.39 -5.96
CA MET A 15 23.25 6.21 -7.08
C MET A 15 22.16 5.17 -6.78
N VAL A 16 22.45 4.13 -5.99
CA VAL A 16 21.47 3.08 -5.64
C VAL A 16 20.32 3.63 -4.79
N SER A 17 20.55 4.62 -3.91
CA SER A 17 19.47 5.15 -3.07
C SER A 17 18.43 5.97 -3.84
N CYS A 18 18.79 6.54 -4.99
CA CYS A 18 17.84 7.30 -5.83
C CYS A 18 16.94 6.39 -6.68
N ALA A 19 17.32 5.13 -6.92
CA ALA A 19 16.50 4.18 -7.67
C ALA A 19 15.28 3.68 -6.87
N GLN A 20 15.28 3.88 -5.55
CA GLN A 20 14.26 3.37 -4.65
C GLN A 20 13.20 4.44 -4.33
N GLN A 21 12.66 5.07 -5.38
CA GLN A 21 11.50 5.96 -5.22
C GLN A 21 10.25 5.14 -4.89
N GLN A 22 9.68 5.39 -3.71
CA GLN A 22 8.37 4.84 -3.35
C GLN A 22 7.32 5.37 -4.32
N ILE A 23 6.74 4.48 -5.11
CA ILE A 23 5.68 4.79 -6.06
C ILE A 23 4.45 5.30 -5.30
N ARG A 24 4.01 6.52 -5.61
CA ARG A 24 2.84 7.15 -4.98
C ARG A 24 1.56 6.84 -5.78
N PHE A 25 0.98 5.67 -5.56
CA PHE A 25 -0.26 5.23 -6.22
C PHE A 25 -1.46 6.16 -6.02
N ASN A 26 -1.50 6.91 -4.91
CA ASN A 26 -2.57 7.88 -4.64
C ASN A 26 -2.63 9.00 -5.68
N ASN A 27 -1.52 9.30 -6.36
CA ASN A 27 -1.44 10.37 -7.36
C ASN A 27 -1.68 9.87 -8.78
N MET A 28 -1.83 8.55 -8.98
CA MET A 28 -2.12 7.98 -10.29
C MET A 28 -3.59 8.15 -10.65
N SER A 29 -3.82 8.44 -11.92
CA SER A 29 -5.11 8.30 -12.60
C SER A 29 -5.52 6.82 -12.68
N GLU A 30 -6.79 6.57 -13.01
CA GLU A 30 -7.30 5.20 -13.17
C GLU A 30 -6.63 4.45 -14.32
N SER A 31 -6.33 5.13 -15.42
CA SER A 31 -5.66 4.52 -16.58
C SER A 31 -4.22 4.11 -16.26
N GLU A 32 -3.49 4.93 -15.49
CA GLU A 32 -2.14 4.60 -15.02
C GLU A 32 -2.15 3.40 -14.07
N LEU A 33 -3.14 3.33 -13.16
CA LEU A 33 -3.32 2.17 -12.27
C LEU A 33 -3.69 0.90 -13.05
N LEU A 34 -4.56 1.02 -14.05
CA LEU A 34 -4.93 -0.10 -14.92
C LEU A 34 -3.71 -0.62 -15.70
N ALA A 35 -2.92 0.28 -16.27
CA ALA A 35 -1.69 -0.07 -16.96
C ALA A 35 -0.68 -0.73 -16.00
N HIS A 36 -0.55 -0.23 -14.78
CA HIS A 36 0.32 -0.81 -13.75
C HIS A 36 -0.12 -2.22 -13.32
N ASN A 37 -1.43 -2.48 -13.30
CA ASN A 37 -2.02 -3.74 -12.84
C ASN A 37 -2.14 -4.80 -13.94
N ARG A 38 -2.00 -4.40 -15.21
CA ARG A 38 -2.29 -5.24 -16.39
C ARG A 38 -1.66 -6.62 -16.34
N ASP A 39 -0.38 -6.69 -15.97
CA ASP A 39 0.41 -7.92 -16.03
C ASP A 39 0.56 -8.59 -14.65
N LYS A 40 -0.20 -8.13 -13.65
CA LYS A 40 -0.13 -8.63 -12.28
C LYS A 40 -1.29 -9.56 -11.97
N PRO A 41 -1.05 -10.65 -11.22
CA PRO A 41 -2.14 -11.45 -10.67
C PRO A 41 -2.97 -10.60 -9.72
N VAL A 42 -4.27 -10.90 -9.60
CA VAL A 42 -5.26 -10.09 -8.87
C VAL A 42 -4.77 -9.69 -7.47
N MET A 43 -4.16 -10.61 -6.72
CA MET A 43 -3.71 -10.36 -5.34
C MET A 43 -2.53 -9.36 -5.23
N ASP A 44 -1.79 -9.15 -6.31
CA ASP A 44 -0.69 -8.19 -6.41
C ASP A 44 -1.07 -6.88 -7.09
N GLN A 45 -2.29 -6.79 -7.62
CA GLN A 45 -2.81 -5.55 -8.18
C GLN A 45 -3.04 -4.52 -7.06
N ILE A 46 -2.86 -3.25 -7.41
CA ILE A 46 -3.13 -2.11 -6.54
C ILE A 46 -4.58 -1.71 -6.71
N TYR A 47 -5.32 -1.67 -5.60
CA TYR A 47 -6.68 -1.15 -5.54
C TYR A 47 -6.71 0.08 -4.64
N CYS A 48 -7.33 1.14 -5.16
CA CYS A 48 -7.51 2.41 -4.46
C CYS A 48 -8.97 2.60 -4.10
N GLU A 49 -9.28 2.72 -2.81
CA GLU A 49 -10.61 3.09 -2.33
C GLU A 49 -10.64 4.59 -2.04
N GLU A 50 -11.64 5.29 -2.56
CA GLU A 50 -11.96 6.62 -2.09
C GLU A 50 -12.49 6.53 -0.67
N GLY A 51 -12.06 7.44 0.21
CA GLY A 51 -12.48 7.45 1.59
C GLY A 51 -14.00 7.59 1.70
N LYS A 52 -14.73 6.48 1.83
CA LYS A 52 -16.17 6.49 2.06
C LYS A 52 -16.46 7.34 3.28
N VAL A 53 -17.42 8.25 3.12
CA VAL A 53 -17.83 9.23 4.13
C VAL A 53 -18.31 8.48 5.37
N ARG A 54 -17.45 8.38 6.38
CA ARG A 54 -17.86 8.01 7.74
C ARG A 54 -18.44 9.24 8.43
N THR A 55 -19.32 9.01 9.40
CA THR A 55 -20.02 9.97 10.29
C THR A 55 -19.09 10.77 11.21
N GLY A 56 -17.96 11.27 10.70
CA GLY A 56 -16.97 12.06 11.45
C GLY A 56 -16.42 13.20 10.60
N SER A 57 -15.90 14.25 11.26
CA SER A 57 -15.50 15.51 10.62
C SER A 57 -14.26 15.43 9.72
N ARG A 58 -13.55 14.30 9.69
CA ARG A 58 -12.31 14.14 8.90
C ARG A 58 -12.61 13.43 7.58
N ILE A 59 -12.59 14.19 6.48
CA ILE A 59 -12.60 13.67 5.11
C ILE A 59 -11.36 12.78 4.93
N ARG A 60 -11.56 11.50 4.61
CA ARG A 60 -10.45 10.59 4.33
C ARG A 60 -9.98 10.75 2.89
N ARG A 61 -8.66 10.71 2.72
CA ARG A 61 -7.99 10.75 1.41
C ARG A 61 -8.06 9.37 0.75
N LYS A 62 -7.93 9.33 -0.59
CA LYS A 62 -7.76 8.11 -1.40
C LYS A 62 -6.70 7.21 -0.77
N GLU A 63 -7.04 5.94 -0.57
CA GLU A 63 -6.18 4.95 0.04
C GLU A 63 -5.92 3.81 -0.94
N CYS A 64 -4.68 3.68 -1.39
CA CYS A 64 -4.23 2.64 -2.31
C CYS A 64 -3.41 1.58 -1.59
N ARG A 65 -3.77 0.30 -1.78
CA ARG A 65 -3.03 -0.87 -1.25
C ARG A 65 -3.07 -2.02 -2.25
N LYS A 66 -2.31 -3.09 -2.00
CA LYS A 66 -2.52 -4.34 -2.75
C LYS A 66 -3.87 -4.96 -2.40
N VAL A 67 -4.45 -5.70 -3.34
CA VAL A 67 -5.68 -6.48 -3.10
C VAL A 67 -5.48 -7.48 -1.95
N SER A 68 -4.32 -8.12 -1.86
CA SER A 68 -3.97 -9.00 -0.73
C SER A 68 -4.07 -8.30 0.64
N ASP A 69 -3.60 -7.07 0.74
CA ASP A 69 -3.68 -6.28 1.98
C ASP A 69 -5.14 -5.96 2.34
N TRP A 70 -5.98 -5.68 1.33
CA TRP A 70 -7.42 -5.46 1.53
C TRP A 70 -8.13 -6.72 2.01
N VAL A 71 -7.81 -7.88 1.43
CA VAL A 71 -8.38 -9.17 1.85
C VAL A 71 -8.00 -9.48 3.29
N GLU A 72 -6.73 -9.32 3.64
CA GLU A 72 -6.24 -9.55 5.01
C GLU A 72 -6.90 -8.59 6.00
N HIS A 73 -7.04 -7.31 5.64
CA HIS A 73 -7.74 -6.32 6.47
C HIS A 73 -9.20 -6.72 6.72
N ASN A 74 -9.91 -7.14 5.68
CA ASN A 74 -11.29 -7.56 5.77
C ASN A 74 -11.43 -8.83 6.63
N PHE A 75 -10.54 -9.79 6.45
CA PHE A 75 -10.53 -11.03 7.24
C PHE A 75 -10.31 -10.75 8.73
N ARG A 76 -9.31 -9.94 9.09
CA ARG A 76 -9.09 -9.51 10.48
C ARG A 76 -10.29 -8.77 11.06
N THR A 77 -10.91 -7.89 10.27
CA THR A 77 -12.10 -7.15 10.70
C THR A 77 -13.27 -8.09 10.98
N GLN A 78 -13.47 -9.10 10.14
CA GLN A 78 -14.51 -10.12 10.37
C GLN A 78 -14.24 -10.95 11.64
N GLN A 79 -13.00 -11.37 11.87
CA GLN A 79 -12.62 -12.08 13.10
C GLN A 79 -12.90 -11.23 14.34
N MET A 80 -12.53 -9.94 14.31
CA MET A 80 -12.82 -9.03 15.40
C MET A 80 -14.33 -8.91 15.66
N ILE A 81 -15.14 -8.71 14.62
CA ILE A 81 -16.60 -8.64 14.74
C ILE A 81 -17.16 -9.93 15.35
N GLN A 82 -16.68 -11.10 14.91
CA GLN A 82 -17.08 -12.38 15.48
C GLN A 82 -16.75 -12.44 16.98
N THR A 83 -15.52 -12.12 17.39
CA THR A 83 -15.15 -12.12 18.82
C THR A 83 -16.00 -11.17 19.66
N MET A 84 -16.35 -9.98 19.13
CA MET A 84 -17.25 -9.04 19.80
C MET A 84 -18.67 -9.60 19.92
N SER A 85 -19.15 -10.32 18.91
CA SER A 85 -20.49 -10.93 18.94
C SER A 85 -20.61 -12.06 19.95
N VAL A 86 -19.51 -12.79 20.21
CA VAL A 86 -19.48 -13.90 21.20
C VAL A 86 -19.32 -13.39 22.63
N GLY A 87 -18.81 -12.16 22.81
CA GLY A 87 -18.48 -11.56 24.12
C GLY A 87 -19.60 -10.79 24.82
N SER A 88 -20.83 -10.74 24.29
CA SER A 88 -21.97 -10.11 24.97
C SER A 88 -22.87 -11.16 25.63
N PRO A 89 -22.63 -11.55 26.89
CA PRO A 89 -23.71 -12.10 27.70
C PRO A 89 -24.71 -10.97 27.88
N PHE A 90 -25.91 -11.14 27.35
CA PHE A 90 -27.05 -10.35 27.78
C PHE A 90 -27.21 -10.56 29.29
N ASN A 91 -26.84 -9.55 30.06
CA ASN A 91 -27.22 -9.37 31.46
C ASN A 91 -27.78 -7.95 31.60
#